data_AF-A0A524HLA8-F1
#
_entry.id   AF-A0A524HLA8-F1
#
_cell.length_a   1.000
_cell.length_b   1.000
_cell.length_c   1.000
_cell.angle_alpha   90.00
_cell.angle_beta   90.00
_cell.angle_gamma   90.00
#
_symmetry.space_group_name_H-M   'P 1'
#
loop_
_entity.id
_entity.type
_entity.pdbx_description
1 polymer ?
#
loop_
_entity_poly.entity_id
_entity_poly.type
_entity_poly.pdbx_seq_one_letter_code
_entity_poly.pdbx_strand_id
1 'polypeptide(L)'
;MYKVILAFRYMFRKPISYLAVGAVALCVFIVVVVMTVMSGLVNDFKQKNHEFAGDCVAGTDSLVGFAYYEDFMKILEQSDFVEAVSPVINSYA
;
A
#
# COMPACT_ATOMS: atom_id res chain seq x y z
N MET A 1 -37.89 14.95 15.59
CA MET A 1 -37.51 13.59 16.02
C MET A 1 -38.56 12.51 15.72
N TYR A 2 -39.85 12.85 15.56
CA TYR A 2 -40.88 11.86 15.16
C TYR A 2 -40.71 11.30 13.74
N LYS A 3 -40.21 12.10 12.78
CA LYS A 3 -40.05 11.69 11.38
C LYS A 3 -39.09 10.49 11.20
N VAL A 4 -38.00 10.45 11.96
CA VAL A 4 -37.00 9.36 11.88
C VAL A 4 -37.54 8.08 12.51
N ILE A 5 -38.24 8.20 13.64
CA ILE A 5 -38.87 7.08 14.34
C ILE A 5 -39.96 6.43 13.47
N LEU A 6 -40.75 7.25 12.76
CA LEU A 6 -41.78 6.75 11.85
C LEU A 6 -41.18 6.01 10.64
N ALA A 7 -40.09 6.54 10.07
CA ALA A 7 -39.39 5.91 8.95
C ALA A 7 -38.81 4.53 9.33
N PHE A 8 -38.14 4.42 10.48
CA PHE A 8 -37.62 3.14 10.98
C PHE A 8 -38.75 2.14 11.24
N ARG A 9 -39.86 2.59 11.84
CA ARG A 9 -41.00 1.71 12.13
C ARG A 9 -41.69 1.19 10.86
N TYR A 10 -41.78 2.03 9.82
CA TYR A 10 -42.30 1.61 8.52
C TYR A 10 -41.35 0.64 7.79
N MET A 11 -40.05 0.90 7.87
CA MET A 11 -38.99 0.08 7.27
C MET A 11 -38.97 -1.35 7.86
N PHE A 12 -38.98 -1.50 9.18
CA PHE A 12 -38.85 -2.82 9.84
C PHE A 12 -40.11 -3.68 9.80
N ARG A 13 -41.27 -3.14 9.38
CA ARG A 13 -42.54 -3.87 9.35
C ARG A 13 -42.77 -4.69 8.07
N LYS A 14 -42.06 -4.39 6.98
CA LYS A 14 -42.24 -5.08 5.70
C LYS A 14 -41.09 -6.08 5.49
N PRO A 15 -41.35 -7.38 5.27
CA PRO A 15 -40.30 -8.36 5.04
C PRO A 15 -39.42 -8.03 3.82
N ILE A 16 -40.01 -7.39 2.80
CA ILE A 16 -39.34 -6.91 1.59
C ILE A 16 -38.22 -5.90 1.92
N SER A 17 -38.38 -5.12 3.00
CA SER A 17 -37.38 -4.11 3.36
C SER A 17 -36.08 -4.74 3.86
N TYR A 18 -36.14 -5.93 4.47
CA TYR A 18 -34.92 -6.65 4.86
C TYR A 18 -34.14 -7.16 3.65
N LEU A 19 -34.83 -7.58 2.59
CA LEU A 19 -34.17 -7.95 1.33
C LEU A 19 -33.46 -6.76 0.69
N ALA A 20 -34.09 -5.57 0.71
CA ALA A 20 -33.47 -4.35 0.20
C ALA A 20 -32.21 -3.95 1.00
N VAL A 21 -32.28 -4.00 2.33
CA VAL A 21 -31.11 -3.73 3.19
C VAL A 21 -30.01 -4.78 2.98
N GLY A 22 -30.38 -6.06 2.86
CA GLY A 22 -29.45 -7.15 2.57
C GLY A 22 -28.72 -6.97 1.24
N ALA A 23 -29.42 -6.54 0.19
CA ALA A 23 -28.81 -6.26 -1.11
C ALA A 23 -27.78 -5.11 -1.04
N VAL A 24 -28.13 -4.00 -0.38
CA VAL A 24 -27.19 -2.88 -0.21
C VAL A 24 -26.00 -3.29 0.67
N ALA A 25 -26.26 -4.02 1.76
CA ALA A 25 -25.21 -4.52 2.63
C ALA A 25 -24.24 -5.44 1.87
N LEU A 26 -24.75 -6.33 1.01
CA LEU A 26 -23.93 -7.19 0.16
C LEU A 26 -23.08 -6.36 -0.82
N CYS A 27 -23.67 -5.36 -1.48
CA CYS A 27 -22.92 -4.51 -2.41
C CYS A 27 -21.80 -3.75 -1.71
N VAL A 28 -22.09 -3.13 -0.57
CA VAL A 28 -21.07 -2.39 0.21
C VAL A 28 -20.00 -3.35 0.74
N PHE A 29 -20.39 -4.54 1.20
CA PHE A 29 -19.46 -5.56 1.68
C PHE A 29 -18.45 -5.94 0.60
N ILE A 30 -18.92 -6.21 -0.63
CA ILE A 30 -18.02 -6.55 -1.76
C ILE A 30 -17.03 -5.41 -2.02
N VAL A 31 -17.51 -4.16 -2.06
CA VAL A 31 -16.65 -2.99 -2.29
C VAL A 31 -15.60 -2.84 -1.18
N VAL A 32 -15.99 -3.02 0.09
CA VAL A 32 -15.06 -2.95 1.23
C VAL A 32 -14.01 -4.05 1.17
N VAL A 33 -14.39 -5.27 0.81
CA VAL A 33 -13.43 -6.39 0.65
C VAL A 33 -12.41 -6.05 -0.44
N VAL A 34 -12.86 -5.57 -1.60
CA VAL A 34 -11.96 -5.21 -2.70
C VAL A 34 -11.00 -4.10 -2.29
N MET A 35 -11.49 -3.03 -1.63
CA MET A 35 -10.63 -1.95 -1.15
C MET A 35 -9.60 -2.44 -0.12
N THR A 36 -10.02 -3.33 0.78
CA THR A 36 -9.12 -3.93 1.78
C THR A 36 -8.03 -4.77 1.11
N VAL A 37 -8.40 -5.61 0.16
CA VAL A 37 -7.45 -6.46 -0.58
C VAL A 37 -6.46 -5.60 -1.37
N MET A 38 -6.94 -4.60 -2.10
CA MET A 38 -6.06 -3.70 -2.87
C MET A 38 -5.12 -2.91 -1.96
N SER A 39 -5.62 -2.41 -0.82
CA SER A 39 -4.79 -1.66 0.13
C SER A 39 -3.73 -2.54 0.79
N GLY A 40 -4.10 -3.75 1.20
CA GLY A 40 -3.16 -4.72 1.78
C GLY A 40 -2.08 -5.09 0.77
N LEU A 41 -2.47 -5.41 -0.46
CA LEU A 41 -1.56 -5.75 -1.54
C LEU A 41 -0.60 -4.59 -1.84
N VAL A 42 -1.10 -3.37 -2.04
CA VAL A 42 -0.25 -2.20 -2.32
C VAL A 42 0.75 -1.96 -1.18
N ASN A 43 0.33 -2.10 0.07
CA ASN A 43 1.22 -1.91 1.21
C ASN A 43 2.32 -2.98 1.27
N ASP A 44 1.96 -4.26 1.09
CA ASP A 44 2.91 -5.37 1.09
C ASP A 44 3.89 -5.25 -0.09
N PHE A 45 3.41 -4.88 -1.28
CA PHE A 45 4.27 -4.66 -2.44
C PHE A 45 5.22 -3.49 -2.22
N LYS A 46 4.76 -2.40 -1.61
CA LYS A 46 5.61 -1.24 -1.30
C LYS A 46 6.72 -1.64 -0.31
N GLN A 47 6.37 -2.35 0.75
CA GLN A 47 7.33 -2.81 1.75
C GLN A 47 8.36 -3.76 1.15
N LYS A 48 7.91 -4.77 0.39
CA LYS A 48 8.81 -5.71 -0.26
C LYS A 48 9.71 -5.05 -1.31
N ASN A 49 9.23 -4.05 -2.03
CA ASN A 49 10.03 -3.32 -2.99
C ASN A 49 11.09 -2.45 -2.29
N HIS A 50 10.73 -1.80 -1.19
CA HIS A 50 11.67 -1.08 -0.33
C HIS A 50 12.77 -2.01 0.20
N GLU A 51 12.40 -3.19 0.71
CA GLU A 51 13.37 -4.19 1.19
C GLU A 51 14.26 -4.79 0.09
N PHE A 52 13.74 -4.92 -1.14
CA PHE A 52 14.47 -5.57 -2.24
C PHE A 52 15.37 -4.61 -3.03
N ALA A 53 14.88 -3.43 -3.38
CA ALA A 53 15.60 -2.47 -4.22
C ALA A 53 16.24 -1.33 -3.43
N GLY A 54 15.79 -1.07 -2.20
CA GLY A 54 16.11 0.15 -1.47
C GLY A 54 15.32 1.36 -1.99
N ASP A 55 15.33 2.45 -1.23
CA ASP A 55 14.61 3.69 -1.60
C ASP A 55 15.30 4.48 -2.71
N CYS A 56 16.63 4.42 -2.77
CA CYS A 56 17.43 5.15 -3.74
C CYS A 56 18.55 4.26 -4.25
N VAL A 57 18.58 4.06 -5.58
CA VAL A 57 19.63 3.31 -6.26
C VAL A 57 20.47 4.30 -7.05
N ALA A 58 21.72 4.48 -6.64
CA ALA A 58 22.72 5.24 -7.38
C ALA A 58 23.61 4.27 -8.17
N GLY A 59 23.62 4.41 -9.49
CA GLY A 59 24.37 3.54 -10.38
C GLY A 59 24.87 4.30 -11.61
N THR A 60 25.76 3.66 -12.35
CA THR A 60 26.31 4.16 -13.61
C THR A 60 25.87 3.24 -14.74
N ASP A 61 25.44 3.79 -15.87
CA ASP A 61 25.02 3.01 -17.06
C ASP A 61 26.17 2.29 -17.79
N SER A 62 27.39 2.39 -17.25
CA SER A 62 28.61 1.84 -17.84
C SER A 62 29.00 0.51 -17.18
N LEU A 63 29.43 -0.47 -17.99
CA LEU A 63 29.85 -1.79 -17.53
C LEU A 63 31.11 -1.79 -16.63
N VAL A 64 31.78 -0.65 -16.49
CA VAL A 64 32.96 -0.49 -15.60
C VAL A 64 32.58 -0.35 -14.11
N GLY A 65 31.29 -0.24 -13.79
CA GLY A 65 30.82 -0.13 -12.40
C GLY A 65 30.91 1.28 -11.82
N PHE A 66 30.69 1.40 -10.51
CA PHE A 66 30.70 2.68 -9.79
C PHE A 66 32.05 2.90 -9.09
N ALA A 67 32.83 3.85 -9.59
CA ALA A 67 34.14 4.18 -9.02
C ALA A 67 34.00 4.85 -7.65
N TYR A 68 34.94 4.57 -6.73
CA TYR A 68 34.99 5.15 -5.38
C TYR A 68 33.72 4.93 -4.53
N TYR A 69 32.99 3.84 -4.78
CA TYR A 69 31.75 3.55 -4.03
C TYR A 69 31.99 3.48 -2.52
N GLU A 70 33.12 2.95 -2.07
CA GLU A 70 33.48 2.87 -0.64
C GLU A 70 33.55 4.24 0.06
N ASP A 71 34.18 5.23 -0.59
CA ASP A 71 34.27 6.58 -0.01
C ASP A 71 32.93 7.30 -0.09
N PHE A 72 32.15 7.04 -1.15
CA PHE A 72 30.79 7.55 -1.28
C PHE A 72 29.85 6.99 -0.21
N MET A 73 29.93 5.68 0.10
CA MET A 73 29.15 5.05 1.17
C MET A 73 29.47 5.68 2.53
N LYS A 74 30.75 5.93 2.85
CA LYS A 74 31.14 6.59 4.10
C LYS A 74 30.55 7.99 4.27
N ILE A 75 30.43 8.75 3.17
CA ILE A 75 29.81 10.08 3.19
C ILE A 75 28.30 9.95 3.44
N LEU A 76 27.66 8.95 2.84
CA LEU A 76 26.24 8.69 3.03
C LEU A 76 25.92 8.23 4.46
N GLU A 77 26.73 7.34 5.05
CA GLU A 77 26.59 6.89 6.44
C GLU A 77 26.74 8.03 7.47
N GLN A 78 27.41 9.13 7.11
CA GLN A 78 27.53 10.32 7.97
C GLN A 78 26.31 11.24 7.91
N SER A 79 25.34 10.96 7.03
CA SER A 79 24.15 11.80 6.82
C SER A 79 22.99 11.30 7.67
N ASP A 80 22.38 12.18 8.47
CA ASP A 80 21.30 11.84 9.42
C ASP A 80 20.00 11.31 8.76
N PHE A 81 19.83 11.47 7.44
CA PHE A 81 18.65 11.03 6.69
C PHE A 81 18.85 9.71 5.94
N VAL A 82 20.05 9.13 6.01
CA VAL A 82 20.36 7.84 5.37
C VAL A 82 20.40 6.76 6.45
N GLU A 83 19.45 5.84 6.41
CA GLU A 83 19.35 4.78 7.43
C GLU A 83 20.36 3.64 7.21
N ALA A 84 20.57 3.24 5.96
CA ALA A 84 21.53 2.19 5.60
C ALA A 84 21.98 2.33 4.14
N VAL A 85 23.17 1.81 3.84
CA VAL A 85 23.73 1.78 2.48
C VAL A 85 24.24 0.37 2.21
N SER A 86 24.04 -0.13 0.99
CA SER A 86 24.51 -1.45 0.57
C SER A 86 25.02 -1.41 -0.87
N PRO A 87 26.22 -1.96 -1.16
CA PRO A 87 26.69 -2.10 -2.52
C PRO A 87 25.98 -3.28 -3.22
N VAL A 88 25.46 -3.04 -4.41
CA VAL A 88 24.75 -4.05 -5.21
C VAL A 88 25.45 -4.24 -6.56
N ILE A 89 25.64 -5.49 -6.96
CA ILE A 89 26.14 -5.86 -8.30
C ILE A 89 25.00 -6.54 -9.05
N ASN A 90 24.46 -5.85 -10.06
CA ASN A 90 23.48 -6.43 -10.96
C ASN A 90 24.19 -7.11 -12.12
N SER A 91 24.19 -8.45 -12.14
CA SER A 91 24.80 -9.24 -13.21
C SER A 91 23.84 -9.52 -14.38
N TYR A 92 22.61 -8.99 -14.33
CA TYR A 92 21.59 -9.15 -15.36
C TYR A 92 21.22 -7.77 -15.93
N ALA A 93 20.96 -7.72 -17.24
CA ALA A 93 20.51 -6.55 -17.98
C ALA A 93 19.01 -6.66 -18.29
#